data_AF-A0A7K4GUP1-F1
#
_entry.id   AF-A0A7K4GUP1-F1
#
_cell.length_a   1.000
_cell.length_b   1.000
_cell.length_c   1.000
_cell.angle_alpha   90.00
_cell.angle_beta   90.00
_cell.angle_gamma   90.00
#
_symmetry.space_group_name_H-M   'P 1'
#
loop_
_entity.id
_entity.type
_entity.pdbx_description
1 polymer ?
#
loop_
_entity_poly.entity_id
_entity_poly.type
_entity_poly.pdbx_seq_one_letter_code
_entity_poly.pdbx_strand_id
1 'polypeptide(L)' 'RLISCKLGISRKDDRLPNHNMKVLSSGRLKNVKLDLEDNLKKYYNIRGWNWETGRPSEEKLKDLGIIS' A
#
# COMPACT_ATOMS: atom_id res chain seq x y z
N ARG A 1 -3.27 7.65 8.01
CA ARG A 1 -1.98 6.92 7.93
C ARG A 1 -1.11 7.11 9.17
N LEU A 2 -0.67 8.34 9.52
CA LEU A 2 0.18 8.60 10.70
C LEU A 2 -0.36 8.01 12.00
N ILE A 3 -1.63 8.27 12.33
CA ILE A 3 -2.29 7.72 13.52
C ILE A 3 -2.29 6.19 13.48
N SER A 4 -2.70 5.58 12.36
CA SER A 4 -2.68 4.13 12.17
C SER A 4 -1.28 3.54 12.40
N CYS A 5 -0.23 4.18 11.88
CA CYS A 5 1.15 3.75 12.09
C CYS A 5 1.61 3.91 13.55
N LYS A 6 1.14 4.94 14.26
CA LYS A 6 1.35 5.10 15.71
C LYS A 6 0.65 3.99 16.50
N LEU A 7 -0.47 3.48 15.99
CA LEU A 7 -1.22 2.35 16.56
C LEU A 7 -0.72 0.97 16.08
N GLY A 8 0.41 0.90 15.37
CA GLY A 8 1.07 -0.37 15.02
C GLY A 8 0.81 -0.89 13.60
N ILE A 9 -0.02 -0.21 12.79
CA ILE A 9 -0.24 -0.58 11.38
C ILE A 9 1.01 -0.27 10.54
N SER A 10 1.46 -1.22 9.73
CA SER A 10 2.57 -1.03 8.79
C SER A 10 2.25 -1.58 7.40
N ARG A 11 3.22 -1.51 6.48
CA ARG A 11 3.08 -2.07 5.12
C ARG A 11 2.62 -3.53 5.13
N LYS A 12 3.01 -4.32 6.14
CA LYS A 12 2.63 -5.75 6.23
C LYS A 12 1.11 -5.95 6.31
N ASP A 13 0.39 -4.94 6.77
CA ASP A 13 -1.05 -4.96 6.96
C ASP A 13 -1.80 -4.46 5.71
N ASP A 14 -1.11 -3.81 4.78
CA ASP A 14 -1.63 -3.34 3.50
C ASP A 14 -1.72 -4.53 2.51
N ARG A 15 -2.62 -5.48 2.80
CA ARG A 15 -2.84 -6.72 2.05
C ARG A 15 -4.31 -6.97 1.77
N LEU A 16 -4.59 -7.76 0.73
CA LEU A 16 -5.93 -8.23 0.44
C LEU A 16 -6.18 -9.61 1.09
N PRO A 17 -7.44 -9.95 1.42
CA PRO A 17 -7.79 -11.30 1.81
C PRO A 17 -7.43 -12.31 0.71
N ASN A 18 -7.03 -13.53 1.10
CA ASN A 18 -6.61 -14.58 0.16
C ASN A 18 -7.67 -14.91 -0.90
N HIS A 19 -8.96 -14.75 -0.56
CA HIS A 19 -10.04 -14.96 -1.51
C HIS A 19 -9.95 -14.02 -2.72
N ASN A 20 -9.58 -12.75 -2.50
CA ASN A 20 -9.43 -11.74 -3.54
C ASN A 20 -8.16 -11.93 -4.39
N MET A 21 -7.20 -12.71 -3.91
CA MET A 21 -5.96 -13.03 -4.63
C MET A 21 -6.11 -14.25 -5.55
N LYS A 22 -7.27 -14.93 -5.54
CA LYS A 22 -7.48 -16.15 -6.34
C LYS A 22 -7.54 -15.82 -7.83
N VAL A 23 -6.75 -16.56 -8.60
CA VAL A 23 -6.81 -16.54 -10.07
C VAL A 23 -8.04 -17.32 -10.52
N LEU A 24 -8.84 -16.71 -11.40
CA LEU A 24 -10.05 -17.34 -11.93
C LEU A 24 -9.70 -18.39 -12.98
N SER A 25 -10.39 -19.53 -12.94
CA SER A 25 -10.24 -20.64 -13.89
C SER A 25 -11.09 -20.50 -15.15
N SER A 26 -12.04 -19.55 -15.17
CA SER A 26 -12.97 -19.34 -16.28
C SER A 26 -13.43 -17.87 -16.38
N GLY A 27 -14.13 -17.55 -17.47
CA GLY A 27 -14.62 -16.19 -17.75
C GLY A 27 -13.56 -15.26 -18.35
N ARG A 28 -13.95 -13.98 -18.55
CA ARG A 28 -13.10 -12.98 -19.25
C ARG A 28 -11.79 -12.67 -18.55
N LEU A 29 -11.71 -12.89 -17.24
CA LEU A 29 -10.52 -12.64 -16.42
C LEU A 29 -9.78 -13.95 -16.08
N LYS A 30 -10.03 -15.03 -16.82
CA LYS A 30 -9.34 -16.31 -16.64
C LYS A 30 -7.82 -16.10 -16.69
N ASN A 31 -7.10 -16.76 -15.78
CA ASN A 31 -5.64 -16.74 -15.67
C ASN A 31 -5.02 -15.36 -15.38
N VAL A 32 -5.82 -14.32 -15.11
CA VAL A 32 -5.29 -13.01 -14.71
C VAL A 32 -4.86 -13.07 -13.26
N LYS A 33 -3.59 -12.77 -12.99
CA LYS A 33 -3.02 -12.67 -11.64
C LYS A 33 -2.92 -11.20 -11.22
N LEU A 34 -3.37 -10.89 -10.01
CA LEU A 34 -3.17 -9.57 -9.43
C LEU A 34 -1.70 -9.42 -8.98
N ASP A 35 -1.04 -8.39 -9.48
CA ASP A 35 0.25 -7.96 -8.96
C ASP A 35 0.05 -6.90 -7.88
N LEU A 36 -0.12 -7.33 -6.64
CA LEU A 36 -0.40 -6.42 -5.53
C LEU A 36 0.85 -5.65 -5.10
N GLU A 37 2.04 -6.27 -5.15
CA GLU A 37 3.25 -5.67 -4.62
C GLU A 37 3.70 -4.46 -5.44
N ASP A 38 3.78 -4.61 -6.77
CA ASP A 38 4.21 -3.51 -7.63
C ASP A 38 3.17 -2.38 -7.66
N ASN A 39 1.88 -2.71 -7.55
CA ASN A 39 0.83 -1.70 -7.40
C ASN A 39 0.97 -0.93 -6.07
N LEU A 40 1.31 -1.61 -4.97
CA LEU A 40 1.58 -0.94 -3.69
C LEU A 40 2.83 -0.06 -3.74
N LYS A 41 3.92 -0.52 -4.38
CA LYS A 41 5.14 0.30 -4.56
C LYS A 41 4.82 1.60 -5.31
N LYS A 42 4.08 1.50 -6.41
CA LYS A 42 3.62 2.67 -7.19
C LYS A 42 2.76 3.59 -6.33
N TYR A 43 1.80 3.03 -5.59
CA TYR A 43 0.94 3.81 -4.70
C TYR A 43 1.73 4.57 -3.64
N TYR A 44 2.70 3.92 -3.00
CA TYR A 44 3.53 4.52 -1.96
C TYR A 44 4.37 5.66 -2.51
N ASN A 45 4.97 5.47 -3.68
CA ASN A 45 5.73 6.50 -4.36
C ASN A 45 4.87 7.75 -4.63
N ILE A 46 3.67 7.56 -5.20
CA ILE A 46 2.72 8.66 -5.46
C ILE A 46 2.32 9.38 -4.17
N ARG A 47 2.14 8.64 -3.07
CA ARG A 47 1.74 9.20 -1.78
C ARG A 47 2.89 9.82 -0.99
N GLY A 48 4.13 9.68 -1.43
CA GLY A 48 5.32 10.07 -0.66
C GLY A 48 5.46 9.25 0.63
N TRP A 49 5.19 7.94 0.57
CA TRP A 49 5.33 7.03 1.69
C TRP A 49 6.56 6.15 1.51
N ASN A 50 7.27 5.90 2.61
CA ASN A 50 8.42 5.02 2.65
C ASN A 50 7.98 3.55 2.52
N TRP A 51 8.57 2.82 1.57
CA TRP A 51 8.22 1.43 1.28
C TRP A 51 8.45 0.50 2.48
N GLU A 52 9.59 0.60 3.15
CA GLU A 52 9.91 -0.32 4.24
C GLU A 52 9.02 -0.15 5.46
N THR A 53 8.79 1.10 5.87
CA THR A 53 8.05 1.42 7.10
C THR A 53 6.55 1.57 6.88
N GLY A 54 6.13 1.89 5.66
CA GLY A 54 4.77 2.31 5.34
C GLY A 54 4.39 3.71 5.81
N ARG A 55 5.32 4.48 6.37
CA ARG A 55 5.02 5.81 6.90
C ARG A 55 5.16 6.90 5.83
N PRO A 56 4.40 8.00 5.89
CA PRO A 56 4.71 9.18 5.09
C PRO A 56 6.14 9.65 5.34
N SER A 57 6.85 10.07 4.29
CA SER A 57 8.20 10.64 4.41
C SER A 57 8.15 11.97 5.16
N GLU A 58 9.28 12.36 5.75
CA GLU A 58 9.40 13.67 6.42
C GLU A 58 9.08 14.83 5.46
N GLU A 59 9.58 14.75 4.23
CA GLU A 59 9.26 15.71 3.15
C GLU A 59 7.75 15.83 2.93
N LYS A 60 7.04 14.70 2.82
CA LYS A 60 5.58 14.71 2.64
C LYS A 60 4.86 15.28 3.86
N LEU A 61 5.38 15.10 5.07
CA LEU A 61 4.80 15.67 6.28
C LEU A 61 5.00 17.20 6.35
N LYS A 62 6.14 17.71 5.91
CA LYS A 62 6.42 19.16 5.78
C LYS A 62 5.54 19.80 4.71
N ASP A 63 5.46 19.19 3.53
CA ASP A 63 4.60 19.61 2.41
C ASP A 63 3.12 19.73 2.83
N LEU A 64 2.66 18.84 3.70
CA LEU A 64 1.29 18.85 4.24
C LEU A 64 1.12 19.72 5.51
N GLY A 65 2.16 20.39 5.99
CA GLY A 65 2.10 21.24 7.20
C GLY A 65 1.85 20.49 8.51
N ILE A 66 2.16 19.19 8.55
CA ILE A 66 1.98 18.36 9.76
C ILE A 66 3.17 18.50 10.71
N ILE A 67 4.35 18.77 10.15
CA ILE A 67 5.58 19.07 10.88
C ILE A 67 6.26 20.28 10.23
N SER A 68 7.04 21.01 11.02
CA SER A 68 7.86 22.15 10.59
C SER A 68 9.29 21.71 10.27
#